data_AF-A0A0C3D3S4-F1
#
_entry.id   AF-A0A0C3D3S4-F1
#
_cell.length_a   1.000
_cell.length_b   1.000
_cell.length_c   1.000
_cell.angle_alpha   90.00
_cell.angle_beta   90.00
_cell.angle_gamma   90.00
#
_symmetry.space_group_name_H-M   'P 1'
#
loop_
_entity.id
_entity.type
_entity.pdbx_description
1 polymer ?
#
loop_
_entity_poly.entity_id
_entity_poly.type
_entity_poly.pdbx_seq_one_letter_code
_entity_poly.pdbx_strand_id
1 'polypeptide(L)' 'YLTAFLDSVQRKTAKDVTLSDGTFLPRGTHVAIAACAIEHDHHSFENPFSFEPFRLMELQDKYGDPSKA' A
#
# COMPACT_ATOMS: atom_id res chain seq x y z
N TYR A 1 -17.12 7.96 6.65
CA TYR A 1 -15.92 7.75 5.83
C TYR A 1 -14.70 8.45 6.48
N LEU A 2 -14.24 7.97 7.64
CA LEU A 2 -13.13 8.57 8.41
C LEU A 2 -12.12 7.52 8.93
N THR A 3 -12.09 6.32 8.34
CA THR A 3 -11.25 5.21 8.84
C THR A 3 -9.84 5.18 8.28
N ALA A 4 -9.54 5.96 7.22
CA ALA A 4 -8.22 5.94 6.56
C ALA A 4 -7.03 6.27 7.48
N PHE A 5 -7.29 6.89 8.64
CA PHE A 5 -6.26 7.20 9.64
C PHE A 5 -5.88 6.02 10.54
N LEU A 6 -6.73 5.01 10.71
CA LEU A 6 -6.47 3.93 11.68
C LEU A 6 -5.62 2.77 11.11
N ASP A 7 -5.64 2.54 9.80
CA ASP A 7 -4.90 1.42 9.17
C ASP A 7 -3.60 1.82 8.46
N SER A 8 -3.22 3.10 8.51
CA SER A 8 -2.03 3.57 7.81
C SER A 8 -0.80 3.58 8.71
N VAL A 9 0.29 2.96 8.25
CA VAL A 9 1.61 3.11 8.86
C VAL A 9 2.09 4.54 8.61
N GLN A 10 2.23 5.32 9.69
CA GLN A 10 2.69 6.71 9.62
C GLN A 10 4.13 6.85 10.11
N ARG A 11 4.87 7.76 9.49
CA ARG A 11 6.23 8.14 9.86
C ARG A 11 6.37 9.66 9.77
N LYS A 12 7.25 10.22 10.59
CA LYS A 12 7.72 11.60 10.47
C LYS A 12 9.22 11.60 10.23
N THR A 13 9.67 12.34 9.23
CA THR A 13 11.10 12.40 8.90
C THR A 13 11.87 13.09 10.04
N ALA A 14 12.84 12.39 10.64
CA ALA A 14 13.65 12.93 11.73
C ALA A 14 14.72 13.93 11.23
N LYS A 15 15.06 13.86 9.95
CA LYS A 15 16.00 14.72 9.20
C LYS A 15 15.54 14.77 7.74
N ASP A 16 16.22 15.57 6.92
CA ASP A 16 15.99 15.56 5.48
C ASP A 16 16.35 14.19 4.89
N VAL A 17 15.50 13.68 3.99
CA VAL A 17 15.64 12.36 3.37
C VAL A 17 15.29 12.48 1.88
N THR A 18 16.12 11.90 1.02
CA THR A 18 15.75 11.65 -0.38
C THR A 18 15.39 10.17 -0.52
N LEU A 19 14.20 9.88 -1.05
CA LEU A 19 13.77 8.53 -1.34
C LEU A 19 14.51 7.97 -2.58
N SER A 20 14.45 6.66 -2.79
CA SER A 20 15.15 5.99 -3.90
C SER A 20 14.70 6.44 -5.29
N ASP A 21 13.48 6.98 -5.41
CA ASP A 21 12.92 7.56 -6.63
C ASP A 21 13.34 9.03 -6.87
N GLY A 22 14.16 9.60 -5.98
CA GLY A 22 14.61 10.99 -6.04
C GLY A 22 13.69 11.99 -5.34
N THR A 23 12.56 11.56 -4.78
CA THR A 23 11.66 12.46 -4.04
C THR A 23 12.35 12.98 -2.77
N PHE A 24 12.49 14.31 -2.67
CA PHE A 24 13.09 14.96 -1.50
C PHE A 24 12.04 15.27 -0.43
N LEU A 25 12.30 14.83 0.80
CA LEU A 25 11.46 15.03 1.97
C LEU A 25 12.21 15.87 3.02
N PRO A 26 11.79 17.11 3.28
CA PRO A 26 12.33 17.91 4.37
C PRO A 26 12.11 17.25 5.74
N ARG A 27 12.95 17.58 6.74
CA ARG A 27 12.77 17.22 8.14
C ARG A 27 11.38 17.63 8.63
N GLY A 28 10.72 16.71 9.33
CA GLY A 28 9.39 16.93 9.91
C GLY A 28 8.23 16.65 8.96
N THR A 29 8.50 16.25 7.72
CA THR A 29 7.49 15.77 6.77
C THR A 29 6.80 14.52 7.34
N HIS A 30 5.46 14.50 7.29
CA HIS A 30 4.67 13.32 7.64
C HIS A 30 4.44 12.50 6.38
N VAL A 31 4.69 11.20 6.48
CA VAL A 31 4.54 10.23 5.42
C VAL A 31 3.61 9.14 5.92
N ALA A 32 2.66 8.73 5.07
CA ALA A 32 1.67 7.71 5.37
C ALA A 32 1.47 6.83 4.13
N ILE A 33 1.09 5.57 4.34
CA ILE A 33 0.72 4.65 3.25
C ILE A 33 -0.77 4.87 2.93
N ALA A 34 -1.09 5.04 1.65
CA ALA A 34 -2.47 5.13 1.19
C ALA A 34 -3.12 3.73 1.08
N ALA A 35 -3.15 2.98 2.18
CA ALA A 35 -3.55 1.57 2.22
C ALA A 35 -4.89 1.32 1.52
N CYS A 36 -5.93 2.09 1.88
CA CYS A 36 -7.24 2.00 1.25
C CYS A 36 -7.21 2.22 -0.27
N ALA A 37 -6.39 3.17 -0.76
CA ALA A 37 -6.27 3.40 -2.20
C ALA A 37 -5.61 2.22 -2.91
N ILE A 38 -4.61 1.58 -2.28
CA ILE A 38 -3.92 0.40 -2.82
C ILE A 38 -4.84 -0.82 -2.81
N GLU A 39 -5.52 -1.08 -1.69
CA GLU A 39 -6.47 -2.19 -1.53
C GLU A 39 -7.65 -2.12 -2.50
N HIS A 40 -8.02 -0.91 -2.93
CA HIS A 40 -9.10 -0.67 -3.88
C HIS A 40 -8.63 -0.27 -5.28
N ASP A 41 -7.35 -0.46 -5.61
CA ASP A 41 -6.81 -0.15 -6.92
C ASP A 41 -7.20 -1.22 -7.95
N HIS A 42 -7.90 -0.81 -9.00
CA HIS A 42 -8.30 -1.67 -10.12
C HIS A 42 -7.12 -2.24 -10.92
N HIS A 43 -5.94 -1.62 -10.84
CA HIS A 43 -4.71 -2.17 -11.44
C HIS A 43 -4.15 -3.35 -10.64
N SER A 44 -4.43 -3.41 -9.34
CA SER A 44 -3.93 -4.45 -8.44
C SER A 44 -4.94 -5.58 -8.23
N PHE A 45 -6.23 -5.23 -8.11
CA PHE A 45 -7.31 -6.18 -7.85
C PHE A 45 -8.46 -6.01 -8.83
N GLU A 46 -8.94 -7.13 -9.38
CA GLU A 46 -10.19 -7.13 -10.13
C GLU A 46 -11.38 -7.01 -9.14
N ASN A 47 -12.38 -6.20 -9.52
CA ASN A 47 -13.55 -5.87 -8.69
C ASN A 47 -13.19 -5.48 -7.24
N PRO A 48 -12.34 -4.46 -7.02
CA PRO A 48 -11.73 -4.16 -5.72
C PRO A 48 -12.75 -3.89 -4.60
N PHE A 49 -13.92 -3.33 -4.95
CA PHE A 49 -14.99 -3.00 -4.01
C PHE A 49 -15.92 -4.18 -3.70
N SER A 50 -15.75 -5.33 -4.36
CA SER A 50 -16.49 -6.56 -4.08
C SER A 50 -15.72 -7.44 -3.09
N PHE A 51 -16.42 -8.04 -2.13
CA PHE A 51 -15.85 -9.03 -1.24
C PHE A 51 -15.75 -10.38 -1.95
N GLU A 52 -14.53 -10.75 -2.33
CA GLU A 52 -14.21 -12.02 -2.98
C GLU A 52 -13.35 -12.88 -2.02
N PRO A 53 -13.95 -13.84 -1.29
CA PRO A 53 -13.33 -14.48 -0.13
C PRO A 53 -12.06 -15.29 -0.46
N PHE A 54 -11.89 -15.72 -1.71
CA PHE A 54 -10.74 -16.51 -2.16
C PHE A 54 -9.75 -15.74 -3.03
N ARG A 55 -9.93 -14.42 -3.21
CA ARG A 55 -9.12 -13.58 -4.12
C ARG A 55 -7.61 -13.78 -3.97
N LEU A 56 -7.11 -13.85 -2.74
CA LEU A 56 -5.66 -13.98 -2.49
C LEU A 56 -5.14 -15.38 -2.84
N MET A 57 -5.94 -16.43 -2.64
CA MET A 57 -5.58 -17.80 -3.04
C MET A 57 -5.52 -17.90 -4.56
N GLU A 58 -6.52 -17.35 -5.25
CA GLU A 58 -6.59 -17.34 -6.72
C GLU A 58 -5.44 -16.55 -7.35
N LEU A 59 -5.04 -15.42 -6.74
CA LEU A 59 -3.87 -14.66 -7.18
C LEU A 59 -2.57 -15.45 -7.00
N GLN A 60 -2.42 -16.18 -5.89
CA GLN A 60 -1.27 -17.04 -5.65
C GLN A 60 -1.21 -18.19 -6.66
N ASP A 61 -2.35 -18.81 -6.98
CA ASP A 61 -2.42 -19.87 -7.99
C ASP A 61 -2.06 -19.35 -9.38
N LYS A 62 -2.45 -18.11 -9.71
CA LYS A 62 -2.21 -17.49 -11.02
C LYS A 62 -0.77 -17.02 -11.22
N TYR A 63 -0.15 -16.42 -10.20
CA TYR A 63 1.15 -15.75 -10.32
C TYR A 63 2.28 -16.48 -9.57
N GLY A 64 1.97 -17.51 -8.81
CA GLY A 64 2.89 -18.16 -7.88
C GLY A 64 3.08 -17.35 -6.59
N ASP A 65 3.77 -17.95 -5.63
CA ASP A 65 4.14 -17.28 -4.38
C ASP A 65 5.48 -16.54 -4.55
N PRO A 66 5.49 -15.20 -4.64
CA PRO A 66 6.73 -14.45 -4.82
C PRO A 66 7.67 -14.53 -3.61
N SER A 67 7.17 -14.93 -2.42
CA SER A 67 8.02 -15.15 -1.24
C SER A 67 8.84 -16.44 -1.32
N LYS A 68 8.53 -17.33 -2.28
CA LYS A 68 9.25 -18.58 -2.51
C LYS A 68 10.21 -18.54 -3.70
N ALA A 69 10.36 -17.37 -4.33
CA ALA A 69 11.29 -17.14 -5.43
C ALA A 69 12.67 -16.71 -4.95
#